data_AF-A0A2V5W912-F1
#
_entry.id   AF-A0A2V5W912-F1
#
_cell.length_a   1.000
_cell.length_b   1.000
_cell.length_c   1.000
_cell.angle_alpha   90.00
_cell.angle_beta   90.00
_cell.angle_gamma   90.00
#
_symmetry.space_group_name_H-M   'P 1'
#
loop_
_entity.id
_entity.type
_entity.pdbx_description
1 polymer ?
#
loop_
_entity_poly.entity_id
_entity_poly.type
_entity_poly.pdbx_seq_one_letter_code
_entity_poly.pdbx_strand_id
1 'polypeptide(L)'
;MRYATVCYGVPVKILNDPNLSEASAEKVRVELRRNDAALDSELAALPLLLRNLPLTSPARNPVYGVTNAALIHPTNGVLVVARLDGPSVEIARGLVDKAMEAETNGLWGRAYFDLRGLTNSHYKLGDDWIRGAAELIQRFGFETIVDDKPDTFSAAFPMSQIAFYAGWYDGQFSGPFTASKVDFMPGAVAYHLHSFSAHVLRTRDQYWVGPLLAKGATATIGYVEEPYLEGTINVSAFFADFTALGFNFGEAAYAAQPSISWQTTVVGDPLYRPFGRKNPADHFGKRLQELHSELLARKSKLIEWSHLQVVNLNLAQGYPASDMIGYLEQEPTTRKSAVLQEKLGDIFYSRGKLADAIDAYGKALKLEMTPQQRIRVMLGQAELLALYTKRQQALDMYQEFLKEFTNYPALLSLYQRMLPLAQDLNKTTEVVRIEKEIERLSPHAEK
;
A
#
# COMPACT_ATOMS: atom_id res chain seq x y z
N MET A 1 13.83 -27.55 9.57
CA MET A 1 13.98 -26.15 9.09
C MET A 1 12.73 -25.77 8.32
N ARG A 2 12.01 -24.70 8.67
CA ARG A 2 10.75 -24.27 7.99
C ARG A 2 10.95 -23.13 7.00
N TYR A 3 11.98 -22.33 7.22
CA TYR A 3 12.27 -21.11 6.46
C TYR A 3 13.67 -21.20 5.85
N ALA A 4 13.84 -20.61 4.68
CA ALA A 4 15.13 -20.28 4.10
C ALA A 4 15.08 -18.86 3.57
N THR A 5 16.17 -18.11 3.77
CA THR A 5 16.27 -16.72 3.31
C THR A 5 17.46 -16.62 2.37
N VAL A 6 17.22 -16.22 1.13
CA VAL A 6 18.31 -15.89 0.20
C VAL A 6 18.67 -14.41 0.35
N CYS A 7 19.95 -14.08 0.26
CA CYS A 7 20.46 -12.74 0.51
C CYS A 7 20.89 -12.06 -0.80
N TYR A 8 21.09 -10.74 -0.70
CA TYR A 8 21.63 -9.90 -1.76
C TYR A 8 22.80 -10.58 -2.51
N GLY A 9 22.74 -10.56 -3.84
CA GLY A 9 23.72 -11.17 -4.74
C GLY A 9 23.28 -12.49 -5.36
N VAL A 10 22.39 -13.24 -4.70
CA VAL A 10 21.84 -14.50 -5.26
C VAL A 10 20.92 -14.21 -6.45
N PRO A 11 20.99 -14.98 -7.58
CA PRO A 11 20.10 -14.76 -8.73
C PRO A 11 18.61 -14.67 -8.36
N VAL A 12 17.85 -13.87 -9.11
CA VAL A 12 16.41 -13.67 -8.86
C VAL A 12 15.57 -14.74 -9.57
N LYS A 13 16.00 -15.14 -10.77
CA LYS A 13 15.28 -16.05 -11.65
C LYS A 13 16.20 -17.09 -12.27
N ILE A 14 15.62 -18.24 -12.56
CA ILE A 14 16.17 -19.29 -13.40
C ILE A 14 15.65 -19.06 -14.82
N LEU A 15 16.53 -19.14 -15.80
CA LEU A 15 16.17 -18.96 -17.20
C LEU A 15 15.65 -20.26 -17.78
N ASN A 16 14.76 -20.13 -18.77
CA ASN A 16 14.22 -21.28 -19.47
C ASN A 16 15.34 -22.05 -20.20
N ASP A 17 15.49 -23.34 -19.87
CA ASP A 17 16.35 -24.27 -20.59
C ASP A 17 15.57 -24.94 -21.73
N PRO A 18 15.87 -24.63 -23.00
CA PRO A 18 15.18 -25.23 -24.15
C PRO A 18 15.53 -26.71 -24.34
N ASN A 19 16.55 -27.24 -23.66
CA ASN A 19 16.99 -28.62 -23.79
C ASN A 19 16.40 -29.55 -22.71
N LEU A 20 15.70 -28.99 -21.71
CA LEU A 20 15.03 -29.80 -20.70
C LEU A 20 13.85 -30.55 -21.36
N SER A 21 13.91 -31.87 -21.28
CA SER A 21 12.84 -32.75 -21.75
C SER A 21 12.35 -33.62 -20.60
N GLU A 22 11.10 -33.41 -20.19
CA GLU A 22 10.46 -34.17 -19.13
C GLU A 22 9.22 -34.89 -19.67
N ALA A 23 8.97 -36.10 -19.17
CA ALA A 23 7.82 -36.88 -19.59
C ALA A 23 6.51 -36.16 -19.25
N SER A 24 5.54 -36.18 -20.17
CA SER A 24 4.23 -35.52 -20.02
C SER A 24 4.24 -34.00 -20.12
N ALA A 25 5.37 -33.34 -20.41
CA ALA A 25 5.41 -31.91 -20.73
C ALA A 25 4.51 -31.58 -21.94
N GLU A 26 4.36 -32.50 -22.89
CA GLU A 26 3.48 -32.38 -24.05
C GLU A 26 1.98 -32.36 -23.71
N LYS A 27 1.60 -32.72 -22.47
CA LYS A 27 0.21 -32.71 -21.99
C LYS A 27 -0.16 -31.40 -21.29
N VAL A 28 0.83 -30.59 -20.93
CA VAL A 28 0.65 -29.26 -20.33
C VAL A 28 0.16 -28.28 -21.41
N ARG A 29 -0.54 -27.21 -21.04
CA ARG A 29 -0.90 -26.13 -21.99
C ARG A 29 0.36 -25.45 -22.53
N VAL A 30 0.38 -25.10 -23.83
CA VAL A 30 1.59 -24.59 -24.49
C VAL A 30 2.16 -23.35 -23.80
N GLU A 31 1.28 -22.50 -23.28
CA GLU A 31 1.60 -21.28 -22.53
C GLU A 31 2.34 -21.56 -21.21
N LEU A 32 2.16 -22.76 -20.65
CA LEU A 32 2.74 -23.20 -19.38
C LEU A 32 3.86 -24.24 -19.55
N ARG A 33 4.25 -24.57 -20.80
CA ARG A 33 5.36 -25.49 -21.11
C ARG A 33 6.70 -24.76 -21.04
N ARG A 34 7.05 -24.31 -19.84
CA ARG A 34 8.29 -23.60 -19.55
C ARG A 34 8.84 -24.00 -18.19
N ASN A 35 10.14 -23.80 -18.01
CA ASN A 35 10.88 -24.12 -16.78
C ASN A 35 11.66 -22.91 -16.24
N ASP A 36 11.42 -21.70 -16.78
CA ASP A 36 11.79 -20.47 -16.09
C ASP A 36 10.94 -20.29 -14.83
N ALA A 37 11.57 -19.82 -13.75
CA ALA A 37 10.92 -19.61 -12.48
C ALA A 37 11.71 -18.58 -11.64
N ALA A 38 11.05 -18.00 -10.65
CA ALA A 38 11.76 -17.34 -9.57
C ALA A 38 12.58 -18.38 -8.80
N LEU A 39 13.85 -18.07 -8.52
CA LEU A 39 14.72 -18.96 -7.75
C LEU A 39 14.09 -19.33 -6.40
N ASP A 40 13.45 -18.36 -5.76
CA ASP A 40 12.80 -18.53 -4.45
C ASP A 40 11.68 -19.56 -4.53
N SER A 41 10.91 -19.55 -5.62
CA SER A 41 9.79 -20.44 -5.85
C SER A 41 10.25 -21.89 -6.11
N GLU A 42 11.37 -22.06 -6.80
CA GLU A 42 12.03 -23.38 -6.96
C GLU A 42 12.56 -23.93 -5.63
N LEU A 43 13.24 -23.07 -4.85
CA LEU A 43 13.72 -23.45 -3.53
C LEU A 43 12.55 -23.83 -2.59
N ALA A 44 11.41 -23.15 -2.73
CA ALA A 44 10.20 -23.47 -1.98
C ALA A 44 9.63 -24.84 -2.34
N ALA A 45 9.77 -25.26 -3.59
CA ALA A 45 9.31 -26.53 -4.13
C ALA A 45 10.27 -27.70 -3.88
N LEU A 46 11.45 -27.48 -3.27
CA LEU A 46 12.41 -28.55 -2.93
C LEU A 46 11.77 -29.81 -2.31
N PRO A 47 10.83 -29.71 -1.34
CA PRO A 47 10.20 -30.91 -0.77
C PRO A 47 9.35 -31.71 -1.78
N LEU A 48 8.84 -31.07 -2.83
CA LEU A 48 8.13 -31.72 -3.94
C LEU A 48 9.09 -32.27 -4.98
N LEU A 49 10.20 -31.58 -5.27
CA LEU A 49 11.24 -32.05 -6.19
C LEU A 49 11.88 -33.36 -5.72
N LEU A 50 12.05 -33.54 -4.40
CA LEU A 50 12.47 -34.82 -3.80
C LEU A 50 11.46 -35.96 -4.03
N ARG A 51 10.26 -35.65 -4.54
CA ARG A 51 9.22 -36.61 -4.93
C ARG A 51 9.05 -36.69 -6.46
N ASN A 52 10.07 -36.28 -7.22
CA ASN A 52 10.11 -36.30 -8.68
C ASN A 52 9.02 -35.45 -9.35
N LEU A 53 8.69 -34.29 -8.76
CA LEU A 53 7.88 -33.28 -9.43
C LEU A 53 8.66 -32.72 -10.65
N PRO A 54 8.04 -32.60 -11.84
CA PRO A 54 8.66 -31.97 -12.99
C PRO A 54 9.00 -30.49 -12.74
N LEU A 55 10.06 -30.00 -13.38
CA LEU A 55 10.43 -28.57 -13.40
C LEU A 55 9.64 -27.78 -14.45
N THR A 56 9.05 -28.48 -15.42
CA THR A 56 8.18 -27.87 -16.42
C THR A 56 6.82 -27.58 -15.80
N SER A 57 6.35 -26.33 -15.95
CA SER A 57 5.06 -25.82 -15.46
C SER A 57 5.00 -25.54 -13.95
N PRO A 58 4.06 -24.68 -13.49
CA PRO A 58 3.92 -24.43 -12.07
C PRO A 58 3.43 -25.66 -11.32
N ALA A 59 3.95 -25.83 -10.11
CA ALA A 59 3.42 -26.79 -9.15
C ALA A 59 2.24 -26.18 -8.40
N ARG A 60 1.20 -26.98 -8.15
CA ARG A 60 0.16 -26.58 -7.18
C ARG A 60 0.79 -26.41 -5.80
N ASN A 61 0.55 -25.27 -5.17
CA ASN A 61 1.00 -25.04 -3.81
C ASN A 61 0.13 -25.86 -2.82
N PRO A 62 0.71 -26.83 -2.07
CA PRO A 62 -0.05 -27.69 -1.16
C PRO A 62 -0.61 -26.94 0.06
N VAL A 63 -0.11 -25.74 0.35
CA VAL A 63 -0.56 -24.93 1.51
C VAL A 63 -1.38 -23.71 1.11
N TYR A 64 -1.78 -23.59 -0.16
CA TYR A 64 -2.68 -22.52 -0.57
C TYR A 64 -4.02 -22.61 0.17
N GLY A 65 -4.42 -21.52 0.84
CA GLY A 65 -5.67 -21.40 1.60
C GLY A 65 -5.65 -22.02 2.99
N VAL A 66 -4.48 -22.41 3.53
CA VAL A 66 -4.42 -22.92 4.92
C VAL A 66 -4.58 -21.78 5.93
N THR A 67 -5.42 -21.99 6.94
CA THR A 67 -5.64 -21.04 8.04
C THR A 67 -4.86 -21.39 9.30
N ASN A 68 -4.10 -22.50 9.28
CA ASN A 68 -3.20 -22.91 10.34
C ASN A 68 -1.75 -22.85 9.86
N ALA A 69 -0.98 -21.88 10.35
CA ALA A 69 0.42 -21.68 10.00
C ALA A 69 1.31 -22.93 10.24
N ALA A 70 0.94 -23.80 11.18
CA ALA A 70 1.68 -25.04 11.43
C ALA A 70 1.66 -26.02 10.24
N LEU A 71 0.67 -25.90 9.34
CA LEU A 71 0.62 -26.68 8.10
C LEU A 71 1.63 -26.21 7.07
N ILE A 72 2.18 -25.00 7.22
CA ILE A 72 3.22 -24.44 6.35
C ILE A 72 4.56 -25.01 6.82
N HIS A 73 4.88 -26.19 6.28
CA HIS A 73 6.03 -27.00 6.70
C HIS A 73 6.55 -27.88 5.55
N PRO A 74 7.88 -28.16 5.48
CA PRO A 74 8.43 -29.01 4.41
C PRO A 74 7.84 -30.42 4.32
N THR A 75 7.42 -31.01 5.44
CA THR A 75 6.72 -32.31 5.44
C THR A 75 5.41 -32.28 4.66
N ASN A 76 4.80 -31.09 4.56
CA ASN A 76 3.59 -30.82 3.80
C ASN A 76 3.90 -30.26 2.41
N GLY A 77 5.14 -30.35 1.94
CA GLY A 77 5.50 -30.05 0.57
C GLY A 77 5.94 -28.61 0.28
N VAL A 78 6.21 -27.79 1.30
CA VAL A 78 6.63 -26.39 1.10
C VAL A 78 7.74 -25.97 2.05
N LEU A 79 8.79 -25.33 1.51
CA LEU A 79 9.76 -24.57 2.28
C LEU A 79 9.42 -23.08 2.14
N VAL A 80 9.29 -22.34 3.25
CA VAL A 80 9.03 -20.90 3.16
C VAL A 80 10.31 -20.18 2.75
N VAL A 81 10.36 -19.72 1.49
CA VAL A 81 11.52 -19.00 0.96
C VAL A 81 11.17 -17.54 0.72
N ALA A 82 11.97 -16.64 1.28
CA ALA A 82 11.93 -15.22 1.00
C ALA A 82 13.35 -14.71 0.73
N ARG A 83 13.46 -13.45 0.30
CA ARG A 83 14.75 -12.81 0.06
C ARG A 83 14.92 -11.49 0.80
N LEU A 84 16.12 -11.32 1.37
CA LEU A 84 16.64 -10.03 1.83
C LEU A 84 17.53 -9.47 0.72
N ASP A 85 16.90 -8.77 -0.22
CA ASP A 85 17.52 -8.26 -1.44
C ASP A 85 16.81 -6.96 -1.86
N GLY A 86 17.37 -6.25 -2.82
CA GLY A 86 16.83 -4.99 -3.31
C GLY A 86 17.87 -4.21 -4.10
N PRO A 87 17.63 -2.92 -4.39
CA PRO A 87 18.53 -2.14 -5.25
C PRO A 87 19.93 -1.88 -4.66
N SER A 88 20.14 -2.13 -3.37
CA SER A 88 21.46 -2.12 -2.75
C SER A 88 21.50 -2.97 -1.47
N VAL A 89 22.70 -3.26 -0.98
CA VAL A 89 22.93 -4.02 0.26
C VAL A 89 22.30 -3.30 1.46
N GLU A 90 22.37 -1.98 1.49
CA GLU A 90 21.80 -1.16 2.57
C GLU A 90 20.27 -1.31 2.62
N ILE A 91 19.62 -1.29 1.45
CA ILE A 91 18.16 -1.52 1.36
C ILE A 91 17.83 -2.94 1.84
N ALA A 92 18.56 -3.95 1.38
CA ALA A 92 18.35 -5.33 1.76
C ALA A 92 18.46 -5.56 3.27
N ARG A 93 19.48 -4.97 3.91
CA ARG A 93 19.65 -5.00 5.37
C ARG A 93 18.52 -4.28 6.10
N GLY A 94 18.15 -3.09 5.61
CA GLY A 94 17.11 -2.26 6.21
C GLY A 94 15.71 -2.88 6.20
N LEU A 95 15.47 -3.95 5.43
CA LEU A 95 14.18 -4.67 5.46
C LEU A 95 13.93 -5.29 6.84
N VAL A 96 14.96 -5.88 7.46
CA VAL A 96 14.86 -6.47 8.81
C VAL A 96 14.71 -5.38 9.86
N ASP A 97 15.49 -4.30 9.75
CA ASP A 97 15.43 -3.19 10.71
C ASP A 97 14.03 -2.56 10.76
N LYS A 98 13.42 -2.30 9.59
CA LYS A 98 12.05 -1.76 9.50
C LYS A 98 11.00 -2.75 9.99
N ALA A 99 11.18 -4.05 9.74
CA ALA A 99 10.28 -5.08 10.25
C ALA A 99 10.29 -5.12 11.78
N MET A 100 11.48 -5.14 12.39
CA MET A 100 11.65 -5.11 13.84
C MET A 100 11.11 -3.81 14.45
N GLU A 101 11.30 -2.67 13.78
CA GLU A 101 10.75 -1.39 14.23
C GLU A 101 9.23 -1.45 14.30
N ALA A 102 8.56 -1.98 13.27
CA ALA A 102 7.11 -2.11 13.25
C ALA A 102 6.58 -3.18 14.22
N GLU A 103 7.32 -4.26 14.47
CA GLU A 103 6.94 -5.23 15.50
C GLU A 103 7.02 -4.65 16.91
N THR A 104 8.03 -3.82 17.16
CA THR A 104 8.27 -3.14 18.44
C THR A 104 7.27 -2.01 18.67
N ASN A 105 6.97 -1.23 17.63
CA ASN A 105 6.25 0.03 17.76
C ASN A 105 4.82 -0.01 17.23
N GLY A 106 4.45 -1.06 16.49
CA GLY A 106 3.22 -1.16 15.70
C GLY A 106 3.44 -0.82 14.23
N LEU A 107 2.65 -1.46 13.36
CA LEU A 107 2.47 -1.04 11.97
C LEU A 107 1.38 0.01 11.91
N TRP A 108 1.77 1.24 11.60
CA TRP A 108 0.89 2.42 11.56
C TRP A 108 0.90 3.07 10.19
N GLY A 109 -0.13 3.88 9.92
CA GLY A 109 -0.25 4.65 8.69
C GLY A 109 -1.61 4.47 8.01
N ARG A 110 -1.66 4.85 6.74
CA ARG A 110 -2.81 4.80 5.84
C ARG A 110 -2.65 3.64 4.86
N ALA A 111 -3.76 3.13 4.38
CA ALA A 111 -3.82 2.06 3.41
C ALA A 111 -4.37 2.59 2.08
N TYR A 112 -3.66 2.34 0.98
CA TYR A 112 -4.02 2.82 -0.35
C TYR A 112 -4.21 1.63 -1.30
N PHE A 113 -5.40 1.55 -1.90
CA PHE A 113 -5.75 0.48 -2.83
C PHE A 113 -6.15 1.09 -4.18
N ASP A 114 -5.47 0.65 -5.24
CA ASP A 114 -5.56 1.18 -6.60
C ASP A 114 -6.17 0.10 -7.50
N LEU A 115 -7.48 0.20 -7.74
CA LEU A 115 -8.27 -0.74 -8.55
C LEU A 115 -8.51 -0.12 -9.92
N ARG A 116 -9.01 -0.92 -10.87
CA ARG A 116 -9.28 -0.48 -12.25
C ARG A 116 -10.76 -0.29 -12.56
N GLY A 117 -11.66 -0.58 -11.62
CA GLY A 117 -13.09 -0.46 -11.79
C GLY A 117 -13.69 -1.47 -12.77
N LEU A 118 -13.10 -2.66 -12.88
CA LEU A 118 -13.52 -3.68 -13.84
C LEU A 118 -14.83 -4.35 -13.43
N THR A 119 -15.81 -4.40 -14.33
CA THR A 119 -17.14 -4.98 -14.05
C THR A 119 -17.41 -6.30 -14.77
N ASN A 120 -16.87 -6.50 -15.98
CA ASN A 120 -17.19 -7.66 -16.82
C ASN A 120 -15.97 -8.11 -17.66
N SER A 121 -14.95 -8.70 -17.03
CA SER A 121 -13.81 -9.31 -17.73
C SER A 121 -13.18 -10.45 -16.90
N HIS A 122 -12.39 -11.32 -17.54
CA HIS A 122 -11.60 -12.34 -16.83
C HIS A 122 -10.61 -11.72 -15.82
N TYR A 123 -10.24 -10.46 -16.03
CA TYR A 123 -9.36 -9.72 -15.13
C TYR A 123 -10.10 -9.21 -13.88
N LYS A 124 -11.45 -9.16 -13.86
CA LYS A 124 -12.23 -8.71 -12.69
C LYS A 124 -11.76 -9.34 -11.36
N LEU A 125 -11.29 -10.58 -11.42
CA LEU A 125 -10.72 -11.29 -10.26
C LEU A 125 -9.61 -10.51 -9.54
N GLY A 126 -8.72 -9.83 -10.26
CA GLY A 126 -7.67 -9.00 -9.67
C GLY A 126 -8.24 -7.79 -8.91
N ASP A 127 -9.24 -7.14 -9.50
CA ASP A 127 -9.99 -6.04 -8.89
C ASP A 127 -10.70 -6.52 -7.61
N ASP A 128 -11.33 -7.69 -7.66
CA ASP A 128 -12.03 -8.29 -6.52
C ASP A 128 -11.06 -8.63 -5.37
N TRP A 129 -9.86 -9.14 -5.68
CA TRP A 129 -8.84 -9.42 -4.69
C TRP A 129 -8.29 -8.16 -4.02
N ILE A 130 -8.07 -7.08 -4.77
CA ILE A 130 -7.60 -5.81 -4.19
C ILE A 130 -8.72 -5.15 -3.39
N ARG A 131 -9.98 -5.21 -3.87
CA ARG A 131 -11.16 -4.70 -3.14
C ARG A 131 -11.37 -5.39 -1.81
N GLY A 132 -11.35 -6.72 -1.79
CA GLY A 132 -11.54 -7.49 -0.56
C GLY A 132 -10.42 -7.22 0.46
N ALA A 133 -9.18 -6.97 0.01
CA ALA A 133 -8.10 -6.54 0.88
C ALA A 133 -8.37 -5.15 1.48
N ALA A 134 -8.85 -4.20 0.68
CA ALA A 134 -9.21 -2.86 1.16
C ALA A 134 -10.30 -2.89 2.23
N GLU A 135 -11.38 -3.62 1.98
CA GLU A 135 -12.50 -3.78 2.92
C GLU A 135 -12.06 -4.42 4.24
N LEU A 136 -11.19 -5.43 4.15
CA LEU A 136 -10.62 -6.08 5.33
C LEU A 136 -9.76 -5.09 6.15
N ILE A 137 -8.81 -4.42 5.51
CA ILE A 137 -7.88 -3.50 6.17
C ILE A 137 -8.62 -2.32 6.81
N GLN A 138 -9.66 -1.81 6.15
CA GLN A 138 -10.54 -0.80 6.72
C GLN A 138 -11.24 -1.31 8.00
N ARG A 139 -11.74 -2.55 8.00
CA ARG A 139 -12.35 -3.18 9.20
C ARG A 139 -11.35 -3.41 10.33
N PHE A 140 -10.05 -3.44 10.04
CA PHE A 140 -8.97 -3.45 11.05
C PHE A 140 -8.58 -2.06 11.57
N GLY A 141 -9.32 -1.02 11.17
CA GLY A 141 -9.16 0.34 11.69
C GLY A 141 -8.06 1.16 11.00
N PHE A 142 -7.52 0.68 9.89
CA PHE A 142 -6.64 1.52 9.08
C PHE A 142 -7.46 2.58 8.35
N GLU A 143 -6.89 3.77 8.20
CA GLU A 143 -7.48 4.79 7.34
C GLU A 143 -7.25 4.38 5.88
N THR A 144 -8.33 4.01 5.18
CA THR A 144 -8.26 3.33 3.89
C THR A 144 -8.81 4.20 2.77
N ILE A 145 -8.01 4.35 1.71
CA ILE A 145 -8.38 5.03 0.47
C ILE A 145 -8.42 3.99 -0.65
N VAL A 146 -9.49 4.01 -1.42
CA VAL A 146 -9.70 3.14 -2.59
C VAL A 146 -9.91 4.04 -3.81
N ASP A 147 -9.07 3.90 -4.82
CA ASP A 147 -9.33 4.45 -6.16
C ASP A 147 -9.86 3.32 -7.05
N ASP A 148 -10.98 3.55 -7.74
CA ASP A 148 -11.63 2.57 -8.60
C ASP A 148 -11.70 3.03 -10.06
N LYS A 149 -10.84 3.99 -10.42
CA LYS A 149 -10.71 4.50 -11.78
C LYS A 149 -9.76 3.61 -12.60
N PRO A 150 -9.90 3.59 -13.94
CA PRO A 150 -9.02 2.76 -14.77
C PRO A 150 -7.53 3.11 -14.71
N ASP A 151 -7.20 4.39 -14.46
CA ASP A 151 -5.84 4.90 -14.34
C ASP A 151 -5.32 4.70 -12.91
N THR A 152 -4.01 4.44 -12.78
CA THR A 152 -3.36 4.39 -11.47
C THR A 152 -3.41 5.73 -10.74
N PHE A 153 -3.18 5.72 -9.41
CA PHE A 153 -3.08 6.95 -8.64
C PHE A 153 -2.18 7.97 -9.33
N SER A 154 -2.68 9.19 -9.53
CA SER A 154 -1.90 10.27 -10.14
C SER A 154 -0.64 10.58 -9.32
N ALA A 155 0.45 11.01 -9.97
CA ALA A 155 1.63 11.53 -9.29
C ALA A 155 1.34 12.74 -8.38
N ALA A 156 0.23 13.44 -8.63
CA ALA A 156 -0.24 14.53 -7.79
C ALA A 156 -1.04 14.06 -6.55
N PHE A 157 -1.43 12.79 -6.49
CA PHE A 157 -2.21 12.28 -5.37
C PHE A 157 -1.39 12.31 -4.07
N PRO A 158 -1.89 12.96 -3.01
CA PRO A 158 -1.11 13.22 -1.80
C PRO A 158 -1.04 12.00 -0.87
N MET A 159 -0.30 10.99 -1.33
CA MET A 159 -0.12 9.73 -0.61
C MET A 159 0.86 9.92 0.56
N SER A 160 0.35 9.92 1.80
CA SER A 160 1.16 10.09 3.01
C SER A 160 1.08 8.89 3.97
N GLN A 161 2.13 8.72 4.77
CA GLN A 161 2.26 7.73 5.83
C GLN A 161 1.73 6.35 5.42
N ILE A 162 2.28 5.74 4.38
CA ILE A 162 1.79 4.49 3.79
C ILE A 162 2.15 3.31 4.70
N ALA A 163 1.14 2.61 5.21
CA ALA A 163 1.27 1.31 5.88
C ALA A 163 1.06 0.16 4.89
N PHE A 164 0.07 0.32 4.01
CA PHE A 164 -0.31 -0.68 3.03
C PHE A 164 -0.53 -0.04 1.67
N TYR A 165 -0.02 -0.72 0.64
CA TYR A 165 -0.33 -0.41 -0.75
C TYR A 165 -0.62 -1.69 -1.53
N ALA A 166 -1.71 -1.71 -2.30
CA ALA A 166 -1.94 -2.72 -3.33
C ALA A 166 -2.58 -2.06 -4.55
N GLY A 167 -1.97 -2.24 -5.74
CA GLY A 167 -2.46 -1.61 -6.97
C GLY A 167 -2.24 -2.42 -8.24
N TRP A 168 -2.82 -1.99 -9.37
CA TRP A 168 -2.59 -2.57 -10.71
C TRP A 168 -3.13 -1.66 -11.83
N TYR A 169 -2.74 -1.75 -13.11
CA TYR A 169 -1.89 -2.71 -13.80
C TYR A 169 -0.87 -1.98 -14.70
N ASP A 170 -0.09 -1.07 -14.11
CA ASP A 170 0.96 -0.36 -14.85
C ASP A 170 2.23 -1.20 -14.90
N GLY A 171 2.90 -1.23 -16.05
CA GLY A 171 4.10 -2.05 -16.23
C GLY A 171 5.35 -1.51 -15.53
N GLN A 172 5.41 -0.19 -15.38
CA GLN A 172 6.47 0.54 -14.67
C GLN A 172 5.89 1.19 -13.43
N PHE A 173 6.70 1.36 -12.38
CA PHE A 173 6.28 2.17 -11.24
C PHE A 173 5.84 3.55 -11.72
N SER A 174 4.68 3.97 -11.23
CA SER A 174 4.01 5.19 -11.66
C SER A 174 3.44 5.95 -10.47
N GLY A 175 2.68 7.00 -10.75
CA GLY A 175 1.93 7.71 -9.72
C GLY A 175 2.80 8.33 -8.63
N PRO A 176 2.34 8.34 -7.36
CA PRO A 176 3.06 8.95 -6.23
C PRO A 176 4.45 8.34 -5.99
N PHE A 177 4.70 7.13 -6.48
CA PHE A 177 5.99 6.45 -6.30
C PHE A 177 7.12 7.03 -7.15
N THR A 178 6.78 7.86 -8.14
CA THR A 178 7.77 8.62 -8.95
C THR A 178 8.41 9.78 -8.18
N ALA A 179 7.78 10.24 -7.10
CA ALA A 179 8.33 11.29 -6.25
C ALA A 179 9.70 10.89 -5.67
N SER A 180 10.63 11.85 -5.54
CA SER A 180 11.99 11.58 -5.03
C SER A 180 11.96 10.90 -3.65
N LYS A 181 11.04 11.32 -2.78
CA LYS A 181 10.74 10.72 -1.48
C LYS A 181 9.28 10.29 -1.42
N VAL A 182 9.06 9.07 -0.95
CA VAL A 182 7.73 8.52 -0.65
C VAL A 182 7.65 8.30 0.85
N ASP A 183 6.47 8.51 1.42
CA ASP A 183 6.23 8.52 2.87
C ASP A 183 5.81 7.13 3.37
N PHE A 184 6.63 6.10 3.11
CA PHE A 184 6.39 4.76 3.67
C PHE A 184 6.69 4.73 5.16
N MET A 185 5.78 4.14 5.93
CA MET A 185 5.98 3.90 7.36
C MET A 185 6.87 2.65 7.58
N PRO A 186 7.64 2.58 8.68
CA PRO A 186 8.30 1.35 9.08
C PRO A 186 7.31 0.19 9.14
N GLY A 187 7.69 -0.95 8.56
CA GLY A 187 6.82 -2.12 8.44
C GLY A 187 5.88 -2.12 7.24
N ALA A 188 5.86 -1.06 6.42
CA ALA A 188 4.92 -0.98 5.31
C ALA A 188 5.04 -2.14 4.32
N VAL A 189 3.90 -2.68 3.90
CA VAL A 189 3.82 -3.73 2.88
C VAL A 189 3.21 -3.13 1.61
N ALA A 190 3.93 -3.24 0.50
CA ALA A 190 3.52 -2.67 -0.78
C ALA A 190 3.50 -3.75 -1.86
N TYR A 191 2.44 -3.79 -2.65
CA TYR A 191 2.25 -4.77 -3.72
C TYR A 191 1.71 -4.08 -4.97
N HIS A 192 2.19 -4.46 -6.15
CA HIS A 192 1.58 -4.06 -7.41
C HIS A 192 1.39 -5.29 -8.28
N LEU A 193 0.14 -5.59 -8.65
CA LEU A 193 -0.19 -6.72 -9.51
C LEU A 193 0.23 -6.35 -10.93
N HIS A 194 1.40 -6.84 -11.33
CA HIS A 194 1.86 -6.80 -12.70
C HIS A 194 2.84 -7.95 -12.97
N SER A 195 2.70 -8.58 -14.12
CA SER A 195 3.41 -9.81 -14.52
C SER A 195 4.93 -9.74 -14.47
N PHE A 196 5.51 -8.55 -14.62
CA PHE A 196 6.95 -8.35 -14.63
C PHE A 196 7.43 -7.46 -13.47
N SER A 197 6.61 -7.32 -12.43
CA SER A 197 6.86 -6.42 -11.29
C SER A 197 8.23 -6.61 -10.62
N ALA A 198 8.82 -7.81 -10.69
CA ALA A 198 10.15 -8.14 -10.16
C ALA A 198 11.14 -8.62 -11.23
N HIS A 199 10.90 -8.32 -12.52
CA HIS A 199 11.74 -8.79 -13.63
C HIS A 199 13.21 -8.42 -13.46
N VAL A 200 13.46 -7.22 -12.92
CA VAL A 200 14.76 -6.81 -12.39
C VAL A 200 14.55 -6.30 -10.97
N LEU A 201 15.13 -7.00 -9.99
CA LEU A 201 14.99 -6.63 -8.57
C LEU A 201 15.93 -5.51 -8.13
N ARG A 202 17.16 -5.51 -8.67
CA ARG A 202 18.25 -4.63 -8.23
C ARG A 202 18.29 -3.32 -9.01
N THR A 203 17.15 -2.67 -9.09
CA THR A 203 16.95 -1.42 -9.82
C THR A 203 16.10 -0.44 -9.00
N ARG A 204 16.38 0.85 -9.11
CA ARG A 204 15.65 1.89 -8.36
C ARG A 204 14.46 2.47 -9.12
N ASP A 205 14.37 2.22 -10.43
CA ASP A 205 13.51 2.95 -11.36
C ASP A 205 12.89 2.10 -12.47
N GLN A 206 13.02 0.77 -12.44
CA GLN A 206 12.38 -0.11 -13.40
C GLN A 206 11.44 -1.09 -12.70
N TYR A 207 10.29 -1.36 -13.32
CA TYR A 207 9.23 -2.22 -12.79
C TYR A 207 8.73 -1.73 -11.43
N TRP A 208 8.45 -2.61 -10.46
CA TRP A 208 7.80 -2.22 -9.20
C TRP A 208 8.58 -2.61 -7.94
N VAL A 209 9.02 -3.86 -7.83
CA VAL A 209 9.57 -4.39 -6.57
C VAL A 209 10.83 -3.62 -6.14
N GLY A 210 11.81 -3.45 -7.03
CA GLY A 210 13.02 -2.67 -6.76
C GLY A 210 12.71 -1.22 -6.35
N PRO A 211 11.96 -0.45 -7.17
CA PRO A 211 11.52 0.90 -6.83
C PRO A 211 10.79 1.00 -5.50
N LEU A 212 9.80 0.15 -5.21
CA LEU A 212 9.05 0.18 -3.94
C LEU A 212 9.99 0.02 -2.73
N LEU A 213 10.94 -0.90 -2.80
CA LEU A 213 11.95 -1.10 -1.75
C LEU A 213 12.88 0.11 -1.60
N ALA A 214 13.34 0.69 -2.72
CA ALA A 214 14.15 1.90 -2.72
C ALA A 214 13.42 3.13 -2.15
N LYS A 215 12.09 3.16 -2.30
CA LYS A 215 11.23 4.22 -1.77
C LYS A 215 10.86 4.03 -0.30
N GLY A 216 11.12 2.87 0.29
CA GLY A 216 11.00 2.64 1.72
C GLY A 216 10.09 1.49 2.14
N ALA A 217 9.42 0.80 1.21
CA ALA A 217 8.62 -0.39 1.54
C ALA A 217 9.46 -1.42 2.31
N THR A 218 8.87 -2.01 3.35
CA THR A 218 9.56 -2.99 4.23
C THR A 218 9.50 -4.39 3.65
N ALA A 219 8.39 -4.73 3.01
CA ALA A 219 8.20 -6.00 2.35
C ALA A 219 7.31 -5.84 1.11
N THR A 220 7.52 -6.71 0.13
CA THR A 220 6.78 -6.72 -1.14
C THR A 220 6.86 -8.10 -1.80
N ILE A 221 5.97 -8.34 -2.74
CA ILE A 221 5.89 -9.58 -3.53
C ILE A 221 5.81 -9.16 -5.00
N GLY A 222 6.48 -9.88 -5.88
CA GLY A 222 6.37 -9.64 -7.32
C GLY A 222 6.76 -10.84 -8.16
N TYR A 223 6.80 -10.60 -9.47
CA TYR A 223 6.93 -11.67 -10.46
C TYR A 223 8.11 -11.43 -11.40
N VAL A 224 8.97 -12.44 -11.56
CA VAL A 224 10.20 -12.33 -12.36
C VAL A 224 9.93 -12.46 -13.86
N GLU A 225 8.85 -13.14 -14.22
CA GLU A 225 8.31 -13.35 -15.57
C GLU A 225 6.78 -13.49 -15.47
N GLU A 226 6.10 -13.64 -16.61
CA GLU A 226 4.64 -13.74 -16.72
C GLU A 226 4.03 -14.86 -15.85
N PRO A 227 3.26 -14.53 -14.79
CA PRO A 227 2.62 -15.51 -13.93
C PRO A 227 1.21 -15.92 -14.40
N TYR A 228 0.58 -15.15 -15.30
CA TYR A 228 -0.88 -15.07 -15.47
C TYR A 228 -1.60 -14.63 -14.19
N LEU A 229 -2.78 -14.01 -14.32
CA LEU A 229 -3.52 -13.49 -13.16
C LEU A 229 -3.79 -14.61 -12.13
N GLU A 230 -4.17 -15.80 -12.58
CA GLU A 230 -4.45 -16.95 -11.71
C GLU A 230 -3.19 -17.54 -11.05
N GLY A 231 -2.00 -17.20 -11.54
CA GLY A 231 -0.72 -17.56 -10.92
C GLY A 231 -0.17 -16.49 -9.96
N THR A 232 -0.85 -15.34 -9.84
CA THR A 232 -0.52 -14.31 -8.85
C THR A 232 -1.08 -14.66 -7.47
N ILE A 233 -0.56 -13.99 -6.42
CA ILE A 233 -1.09 -14.11 -5.06
C ILE A 233 -2.53 -13.60 -5.00
N ASN A 234 -3.37 -14.31 -4.26
CA ASN A 234 -4.67 -13.81 -3.87
C ASN A 234 -4.47 -12.71 -2.82
N VAL A 235 -4.54 -11.45 -3.25
CA VAL A 235 -4.25 -10.26 -2.43
C VAL A 235 -5.14 -10.21 -1.18
N SER A 236 -6.43 -10.51 -1.32
CA SER A 236 -7.37 -10.58 -0.19
C SER A 236 -6.94 -11.62 0.85
N ALA A 237 -6.57 -12.83 0.41
CA ALA A 237 -6.10 -13.89 1.29
C ALA A 237 -4.79 -13.50 1.98
N PHE A 238 -3.84 -12.93 1.24
CA PHE A 238 -2.57 -12.45 1.78
C PHE A 238 -2.77 -11.47 2.95
N PHE A 239 -3.60 -10.44 2.75
CA PHE A 239 -3.88 -9.47 3.81
C PHE A 239 -4.67 -10.08 4.97
N ALA A 240 -5.59 -11.03 4.72
CA ALA A 240 -6.31 -11.77 5.77
C ALA A 240 -5.36 -12.60 6.65
N ASP A 241 -4.47 -13.35 6.02
CA ASP A 241 -3.52 -14.21 6.72
C ASP A 241 -2.51 -13.37 7.50
N PHE A 242 -1.97 -12.31 6.89
CA PHE A 242 -0.99 -11.43 7.52
C PHE A 242 -1.57 -10.64 8.71
N THR A 243 -2.83 -10.19 8.62
CA THR A 243 -3.46 -9.35 9.65
C THR A 243 -4.34 -10.15 10.62
N ALA A 244 -5.44 -10.73 10.14
CA ALA A 244 -6.46 -11.36 10.98
C ALA A 244 -5.95 -12.64 11.66
N LEU A 245 -5.26 -13.49 10.90
CA LEU A 245 -4.64 -14.71 11.42
C LEU A 245 -3.27 -14.43 12.06
N GLY A 246 -2.69 -13.28 11.75
CA GLY A 246 -1.40 -12.84 12.27
C GLY A 246 -0.29 -13.81 11.87
N PHE A 247 -0.32 -14.32 10.64
CA PHE A 247 0.81 -15.06 10.06
C PHE A 247 2.01 -14.12 9.91
N ASN A 248 3.23 -14.66 9.89
CA ASN A 248 4.36 -13.86 9.44
C ASN A 248 4.27 -13.62 7.92
N PHE A 249 5.04 -12.66 7.42
CA PHE A 249 5.01 -12.23 6.02
C PHE A 249 5.23 -13.39 5.05
N GLY A 250 6.18 -14.27 5.34
CA GLY A 250 6.44 -15.46 4.52
C GLY A 250 5.25 -16.42 4.53
N GLU A 251 4.75 -16.79 5.71
CA GLU A 251 3.59 -17.67 5.86
C GLU A 251 2.35 -17.14 5.12
N ALA A 252 2.05 -15.85 5.26
CA ALA A 252 0.94 -15.22 4.55
C ALA A 252 1.12 -15.25 3.03
N ALA A 253 2.34 -14.99 2.53
CA ALA A 253 2.63 -15.07 1.10
C ALA A 253 2.43 -16.49 0.54
N TYR A 254 2.89 -17.52 1.27
CA TYR A 254 2.70 -18.92 0.85
C TYR A 254 1.28 -19.43 1.04
N ALA A 255 0.53 -18.98 2.03
CA ALA A 255 -0.88 -19.34 2.16
C ALA A 255 -1.74 -18.68 1.05
N ALA A 256 -1.30 -17.54 0.51
CA ALA A 256 -2.02 -16.78 -0.51
C ALA A 256 -1.61 -17.05 -1.97
N GLN A 257 -0.51 -17.76 -2.24
CA GLN A 257 -0.10 -18.08 -3.60
C GLN A 257 -0.62 -19.46 -4.06
N PRO A 258 -1.30 -19.56 -5.22
CA PRO A 258 -1.89 -20.82 -5.67
C PRO A 258 -0.87 -21.82 -6.22
N SER A 259 0.31 -21.35 -6.64
CA SER A 259 1.40 -22.15 -7.19
C SER A 259 2.76 -21.83 -6.57
N ILE A 260 3.66 -22.81 -6.64
CA ILE A 260 5.11 -22.69 -6.39
C ILE A 260 5.84 -23.30 -7.59
N SER A 261 7.19 -23.21 -7.66
CA SER A 261 7.92 -23.51 -8.91
C SER A 261 7.38 -22.64 -10.07
N TRP A 262 7.19 -21.35 -9.78
CA TRP A 262 6.62 -20.37 -10.71
C TRP A 262 7.30 -19.01 -10.54
N GLN A 263 6.63 -17.93 -10.95
CA GLN A 263 7.29 -16.63 -11.10
C GLN A 263 7.33 -15.76 -9.84
N THR A 264 6.73 -16.21 -8.73
CA THR A 264 6.62 -15.41 -7.49
C THR A 264 7.95 -15.31 -6.74
N THR A 265 8.37 -14.09 -6.41
CA THR A 265 9.44 -13.79 -5.43
C THR A 265 8.87 -13.00 -4.26
N VAL A 266 9.26 -13.38 -3.04
CA VAL A 266 8.82 -12.77 -1.78
C VAL A 266 10.00 -12.02 -1.17
N VAL A 267 9.93 -10.68 -1.10
CA VAL A 267 11.05 -9.83 -0.69
C VAL A 267 10.75 -9.14 0.64
N GLY A 268 11.57 -9.39 1.65
CA GLY A 268 11.36 -8.94 3.02
C GLY A 268 11.81 -10.00 4.03
N ASP A 269 11.81 -9.64 5.32
CA ASP A 269 12.03 -10.61 6.39
C ASP A 269 10.86 -11.61 6.42
N PRO A 270 11.09 -12.91 6.16
CA PRO A 270 10.00 -13.91 6.20
C PRO A 270 9.36 -14.02 7.58
N LEU A 271 10.05 -13.63 8.65
CA LEU A 271 9.55 -13.70 10.03
C LEU A 271 8.80 -12.45 10.47
N TYR A 272 8.76 -11.39 9.65
CA TYR A 272 8.06 -10.15 9.97
C TYR A 272 6.58 -10.41 10.30
N ARG A 273 6.15 -10.07 11.52
CA ARG A 273 4.86 -10.47 12.11
C ARG A 273 4.24 -9.37 13.00
N PRO A 274 3.87 -8.21 12.43
CA PRO A 274 3.36 -7.06 13.19
C PRO A 274 1.97 -7.28 13.80
N PHE A 275 1.26 -8.35 13.42
CA PHE A 275 -0.06 -8.72 13.98
C PHE A 275 -0.07 -10.07 14.72
N GLY A 276 1.09 -10.73 14.83
CA GLY A 276 1.23 -11.98 15.58
C GLY A 276 0.80 -11.89 17.05
N ARG A 277 0.36 -12.99 17.63
CA ARG A 277 -0.05 -13.03 19.04
C ARG A 277 1.07 -13.64 19.86
N LYS A 278 1.38 -13.05 21.02
CA LYS A 278 2.37 -13.62 21.96
C LYS A 278 1.89 -14.97 22.48
N ASN A 279 0.60 -15.09 22.82
CA ASN A 279 -0.04 -16.36 23.15
C ASN A 279 -1.12 -16.73 22.12
N PRO A 280 -1.22 -18.00 21.70
CA PRO A 280 -2.26 -18.43 20.75
C PRO A 280 -3.70 -18.18 21.22
N ALA A 281 -3.92 -18.14 22.54
CA ALA A 281 -5.23 -17.86 23.16
C ALA A 281 -5.60 -16.38 23.19
N ASP A 282 -4.65 -15.47 22.94
CA ASP A 282 -4.94 -14.04 22.95
C ASP A 282 -5.89 -13.69 21.79
N HIS A 283 -6.89 -12.84 22.04
CA HIS A 283 -7.67 -12.25 20.97
C HIS A 283 -6.91 -11.05 20.37
N PHE A 284 -7.16 -10.73 19.11
CA PHE A 284 -6.49 -9.63 18.39
C PHE A 284 -6.52 -8.30 19.16
N GLY A 285 -7.67 -7.94 19.74
CA GLY A 285 -7.82 -6.71 20.52
C GLY A 285 -6.87 -6.58 21.72
N LYS A 286 -6.39 -7.69 22.30
CA LYS A 286 -5.46 -7.64 23.42
C LYS A 286 -4.10 -7.07 23.00
N ARG A 287 -3.57 -7.46 21.84
CA ARG A 287 -2.31 -6.91 21.31
C ARG A 287 -2.43 -5.40 21.08
N LEU A 288 -3.55 -4.93 20.54
CA LEU A 288 -3.78 -3.50 20.32
C LEU A 288 -3.84 -2.73 21.65
N GLN A 289 -4.50 -3.29 22.67
CA GLN A 289 -4.57 -2.69 24.00
C GLN A 289 -3.19 -2.62 24.70
N GLU A 290 -2.40 -3.69 24.62
CA GLU A 290 -1.04 -3.72 25.15
C GLU A 290 -0.18 -2.66 24.47
N LEU A 291 -0.19 -2.63 23.14
CA LEU A 291 0.58 -1.66 22.36
C LEU A 291 0.15 -0.22 22.65
N HIS A 292 -1.14 0.06 22.72
CA HIS A 292 -1.66 1.37 23.12
C HIS A 292 -1.12 1.80 24.50
N SER A 293 -1.15 0.89 25.48
CA SER A 293 -0.67 1.14 26.84
C SER A 293 0.84 1.42 26.85
N GLU A 294 1.62 0.67 26.07
CA GLU A 294 3.06 0.87 25.92
C GLU A 294 3.39 2.22 25.26
N LEU A 295 2.66 2.59 24.19
CA LEU A 295 2.79 3.88 23.51
C LEU A 295 2.49 5.06 24.45
N LEU A 296 1.44 4.97 25.26
CA LEU A 296 1.09 5.95 26.28
C LEU A 296 2.18 6.07 27.34
N ALA A 297 2.62 4.95 27.91
CA ALA A 297 3.60 4.91 28.99
C ALA A 297 4.93 5.58 28.60
N ARG A 298 5.37 5.36 27.35
CA ARG A 298 6.60 5.97 26.82
C ARG A 298 6.41 7.33 26.16
N LYS A 299 5.19 7.89 26.19
CA LYS A 299 4.83 9.19 25.56
C LYS A 299 5.22 9.24 24.07
N SER A 300 5.01 8.14 23.36
CA SER A 300 5.36 8.05 21.93
C SER A 300 4.49 8.96 21.08
N LYS A 301 5.08 9.62 20.06
CA LYS A 301 4.29 10.34 19.03
C LYS A 301 3.32 9.41 18.28
N LEU A 302 3.63 8.12 18.18
CA LEU A 302 2.80 7.13 17.48
C LEU A 302 1.43 6.87 18.14
N ILE A 303 1.22 7.37 19.37
CA ILE A 303 -0.07 7.22 20.04
C ILE A 303 -1.23 7.83 19.24
N GLU A 304 -0.96 8.84 18.40
CA GLU A 304 -1.96 9.42 17.51
C GLU A 304 -2.55 8.39 16.53
N TRP A 305 -1.73 7.47 16.02
CA TRP A 305 -2.19 6.41 15.12
C TRP A 305 -3.01 5.37 15.85
N SER A 306 -2.68 5.09 17.11
CA SER A 306 -3.48 4.21 17.94
C SER A 306 -4.87 4.80 18.23
N HIS A 307 -4.96 6.10 18.55
CA HIS A 307 -6.25 6.79 18.69
C HIS A 307 -7.04 6.82 17.37
N LEU A 308 -6.37 7.07 16.23
CA LEU A 308 -7.01 7.00 14.92
C LEU A 308 -7.60 5.61 14.66
N GLN A 309 -6.84 4.55 14.98
CA GLN A 309 -7.30 3.18 14.82
C GLN A 309 -8.52 2.88 15.71
N VAL A 310 -8.53 3.36 16.96
CA VAL A 310 -9.72 3.25 17.84
C VAL A 310 -10.94 3.88 17.18
N VAL A 311 -10.81 5.10 16.65
CA VAL A 311 -11.90 5.79 15.96
C VAL A 311 -12.38 4.97 14.75
N ASN A 312 -11.46 4.53 13.90
CA ASN A 312 -11.80 3.79 12.69
C ASN A 312 -12.43 2.42 12.97
N LEU A 313 -11.96 1.70 13.98
CA LEU A 313 -12.56 0.43 14.40
C LEU A 313 -14.01 0.61 14.85
N ASN A 314 -14.29 1.64 15.65
CA ASN A 314 -15.64 1.93 16.12
C ASN A 314 -16.56 2.36 14.96
N LEU A 315 -16.09 3.22 14.06
CA LEU A 315 -16.85 3.58 12.85
C LEU A 315 -17.15 2.36 11.98
N ALA A 316 -16.17 1.47 11.77
CA ALA A 316 -16.35 0.23 11.00
C ALA A 316 -17.32 -0.76 11.67
N GLN A 317 -17.45 -0.72 13.00
CA GLN A 317 -18.43 -1.50 13.75
C GLN A 317 -19.83 -0.86 13.79
N GLY A 318 -20.00 0.33 13.18
CA GLY A 318 -21.28 1.02 13.10
C GLY A 318 -21.60 1.90 14.31
N TYR A 319 -20.62 2.22 15.16
CA TYR A 319 -20.82 3.21 16.22
C TYR A 319 -21.11 4.59 15.62
N PRO A 320 -21.96 5.41 16.26
CA PRO A 320 -22.29 6.74 15.77
C PRO A 320 -21.06 7.64 15.63
N ALA A 321 -20.98 8.35 14.51
CA ALA A 321 -19.93 9.36 14.29
C ALA A 321 -19.91 10.46 15.37
N SER A 322 -21.03 10.76 16.02
CA SER A 322 -21.11 11.69 17.15
C SER A 322 -20.26 11.26 18.33
N ASP A 323 -20.20 9.96 18.59
CA ASP A 323 -19.47 9.40 19.73
C ASP A 323 -17.97 9.50 19.46
N MET A 324 -17.57 9.28 18.21
CA MET A 324 -16.18 9.43 17.77
C MET A 324 -15.72 10.89 17.73
N ILE A 325 -16.61 11.82 17.37
CA ILE A 325 -16.35 13.25 17.53
C ILE A 325 -16.11 13.58 19.01
N GLY A 326 -17.02 13.14 19.91
CA GLY A 326 -16.89 13.39 21.34
C GLY A 326 -15.61 12.78 21.93
N TYR A 327 -15.22 11.59 21.49
CA TYR A 327 -13.96 10.96 21.85
C TYR A 327 -12.76 11.82 21.43
N LEU A 328 -12.70 12.22 20.15
CA LEU A 328 -11.59 13.03 19.62
C LEU A 328 -11.49 14.40 20.29
N GLU A 329 -12.61 15.06 20.60
CA GLU A 329 -12.63 16.36 21.27
C GLU A 329 -12.14 16.30 22.72
N GLN A 330 -12.39 15.17 23.41
CA GLN A 330 -11.97 14.95 24.79
C GLN A 330 -10.53 14.44 24.90
N GLU A 331 -10.05 13.70 23.89
CA GLU A 331 -8.70 13.15 23.86
C GLU A 331 -7.63 14.27 23.74
N PRO A 332 -6.77 14.47 24.76
CA PRO A 332 -5.78 15.55 24.74
C PRO A 332 -4.79 15.48 23.57
N THR A 333 -4.49 14.26 23.08
CA THR A 333 -3.60 14.03 21.93
C THR A 333 -4.11 14.71 20.66
N THR A 334 -5.43 14.75 20.46
CA THR A 334 -6.06 15.36 19.28
C THR A 334 -5.65 16.82 19.09
N ARG A 335 -5.43 17.59 20.16
CA ARG A 335 -5.04 19.01 20.07
C ARG A 335 -3.64 19.24 19.51
N LYS A 336 -2.81 18.19 19.47
CA LYS A 336 -1.40 18.24 19.06
C LYS A 336 -1.09 17.36 17.86
N SER A 337 -2.08 16.62 17.34
CA SER A 337 -1.91 15.70 16.22
C SER A 337 -2.64 16.20 14.99
N ALA A 338 -1.88 16.45 13.91
CA ALA A 338 -2.47 16.77 12.62
C ALA A 338 -3.29 15.60 12.06
N VAL A 339 -2.86 14.36 12.31
CA VAL A 339 -3.56 13.13 11.92
C VAL A 339 -4.96 13.07 12.53
N LEU A 340 -5.08 13.34 13.84
CA LEU A 340 -6.36 13.31 14.52
C LEU A 340 -7.25 14.52 14.20
N GLN A 341 -6.68 15.71 14.02
CA GLN A 341 -7.45 16.89 13.56
C GLN A 341 -7.97 16.70 12.13
N GLU A 342 -7.16 16.13 11.25
CA GLU A 342 -7.59 15.74 9.90
C GLU A 342 -8.76 14.76 9.96
N LYS A 343 -8.64 13.69 10.76
CA LYS A 343 -9.74 12.73 10.93
C LYS A 343 -11.01 13.38 11.47
N LEU A 344 -10.89 14.27 12.45
CA LEU A 344 -12.02 15.01 13.00
C LEU A 344 -12.71 15.85 11.92
N GLY A 345 -11.92 16.52 11.07
CA GLY A 345 -12.41 17.24 9.90
C GLY A 345 -13.15 16.35 8.91
N ASP A 346 -12.59 15.18 8.60
CA ASP A 346 -13.21 14.19 7.70
C ASP A 346 -14.58 13.73 8.23
N ILE A 347 -14.66 13.44 9.54
CA ILE A 347 -15.91 13.02 10.17
C ILE A 347 -16.95 14.15 10.14
N PHE A 348 -16.55 15.40 10.44
CA PHE A 348 -17.45 16.55 10.34
C PHE A 348 -17.96 16.75 8.91
N TYR A 349 -17.07 16.66 7.92
CA TYR A 349 -17.43 16.79 6.51
C TYR A 349 -18.44 15.73 6.09
N SER A 350 -18.21 14.46 6.44
CA SER A 350 -19.14 13.35 6.14
C SER A 350 -20.54 13.55 6.74
N ARG A 351 -20.65 14.39 7.78
CA ARG A 351 -21.90 14.73 8.47
C ARG A 351 -22.54 16.02 7.95
N GLY A 352 -21.96 16.66 6.93
CA GLY A 352 -22.41 17.93 6.39
C GLY A 352 -22.10 19.14 7.28
N LYS A 353 -21.28 18.97 8.33
CA LYS A 353 -20.87 20.03 9.25
C LYS A 353 -19.68 20.80 8.71
N LEU A 354 -19.89 21.53 7.61
CA LEU A 354 -18.82 22.17 6.85
C LEU A 354 -18.00 23.19 7.66
N ALA A 355 -18.64 23.98 8.52
CA ALA A 355 -17.93 24.95 9.36
C ALA A 355 -16.97 24.27 10.36
N ASP A 356 -17.41 23.19 10.98
CA ASP A 356 -16.61 22.41 11.94
C ASP A 356 -15.47 21.67 11.22
N ALA A 357 -15.71 21.16 10.02
CA ALA A 357 -14.67 20.55 9.18
C ALA A 357 -13.57 21.56 8.80
N ILE A 358 -13.96 22.77 8.37
CA ILE A 358 -13.04 23.87 8.06
C ILE A 358 -12.20 24.27 9.28
N ASP A 359 -12.80 24.29 10.47
CA ASP A 359 -12.08 24.60 11.71
C ASP A 359 -11.08 23.49 12.08
N ALA A 360 -11.48 22.22 11.99
CA ALA A 360 -10.62 21.08 12.28
C ALA A 360 -9.40 21.00 11.33
N TYR A 361 -9.61 21.13 10.02
CA TYR A 361 -8.49 21.24 9.07
C TYR A 361 -7.65 22.50 9.30
N GLY A 362 -8.27 23.63 9.63
CA GLY A 362 -7.55 24.86 9.99
C GLY A 362 -6.66 24.68 11.25
N LYS A 363 -7.07 23.84 12.20
CA LYS A 363 -6.25 23.43 13.34
C LYS A 363 -5.13 22.47 12.91
N ALA A 364 -5.43 21.50 12.05
CA ALA A 364 -4.42 20.57 11.50
C ALA A 364 -3.28 21.32 10.78
N LEU A 365 -3.62 22.34 9.97
CA LEU A 365 -2.65 23.15 9.21
C LEU A 365 -1.62 23.92 10.07
N LYS A 366 -1.88 24.07 11.37
CA LYS A 366 -0.99 24.71 12.35
C LYS A 366 -0.06 23.71 13.06
N LEU A 367 -0.20 22.42 12.77
CA LEU A 367 0.55 21.34 13.41
C LEU A 367 1.60 20.74 12.46
N GLU A 368 2.54 19.98 13.02
CA GLU A 368 3.56 19.25 12.26
C GLU A 368 2.91 18.17 11.38
N MET A 369 3.28 18.11 10.11
CA MET A 369 2.75 17.16 9.12
C MET A 369 3.86 16.70 8.18
N THR A 370 3.69 15.53 7.57
CA THR A 370 4.53 15.15 6.42
C THR A 370 4.11 15.98 5.19
N PRO A 371 5.01 16.20 4.21
CA PRO A 371 4.71 17.03 3.04
C PRO A 371 3.44 16.58 2.32
N GLN A 372 3.25 15.27 2.16
CA GLN A 372 2.08 14.72 1.47
C GLN A 372 0.79 14.89 2.30
N GLN A 373 0.85 14.75 3.63
CA GLN A 373 -0.31 15.06 4.47
C GLN A 373 -0.68 16.55 4.36
N ARG A 374 0.32 17.44 4.37
CA ARG A 374 0.09 18.88 4.25
C ARG A 374 -0.54 19.24 2.90
N ILE A 375 -0.10 18.66 1.79
CA ILE A 375 -0.74 18.81 0.48
C ILE A 375 -2.22 18.41 0.58
N ARG A 376 -2.52 17.23 1.13
CA ARG A 376 -3.90 16.74 1.25
C ARG A 376 -4.78 17.67 2.08
N VAL A 377 -4.32 18.10 3.25
CA VAL A 377 -5.09 18.96 4.16
C VAL A 377 -5.27 20.37 3.56
N MET A 378 -4.27 20.94 2.89
CA MET A 378 -4.41 22.25 2.23
C MET A 378 -5.42 22.20 1.08
N LEU A 379 -5.36 21.17 0.24
CA LEU A 379 -6.31 21.01 -0.87
C LEU A 379 -7.72 20.76 -0.34
N GLY A 380 -7.88 19.88 0.66
CA GLY A 380 -9.17 19.64 1.32
C GLY A 380 -9.74 20.91 1.96
N GLN A 381 -8.90 21.70 2.64
CA GLN A 381 -9.32 22.98 3.22
C GLN A 381 -9.78 23.98 2.16
N ALA A 382 -9.05 24.11 1.05
CA ALA A 382 -9.43 25.00 -0.05
C ALA A 382 -10.76 24.59 -0.70
N GLU A 383 -10.97 23.29 -0.91
CA GLU A 383 -12.22 22.73 -1.42
C GLU A 383 -13.39 23.00 -0.46
N LEU A 384 -13.23 22.73 0.83
CA LEU A 384 -14.27 23.01 1.83
C LEU A 384 -14.61 24.50 1.92
N LEU A 385 -13.61 25.39 1.88
CA LEU A 385 -13.83 26.83 1.87
C LEU A 385 -14.62 27.27 0.63
N ALA A 386 -14.33 26.70 -0.54
CA ALA A 386 -15.06 26.99 -1.77
C ALA A 386 -16.52 26.50 -1.68
N LEU A 387 -16.73 25.29 -1.16
CA LEU A 387 -18.06 24.71 -0.91
C LEU A 387 -18.87 25.52 0.10
N TYR A 388 -18.22 26.03 1.15
CA TYR A 388 -18.85 26.88 2.17
C TYR A 388 -18.94 28.36 1.75
N THR A 389 -18.84 28.66 0.44
CA THR A 389 -18.95 30.00 -0.16
C THR A 389 -17.93 31.03 0.34
N LYS A 390 -16.87 30.60 1.04
CA LYS A 390 -15.74 31.44 1.47
C LYS A 390 -14.73 31.60 0.33
N ARG A 391 -15.19 32.11 -0.82
CA ARG A 391 -14.45 32.19 -2.10
C ARG A 391 -13.08 32.85 -1.96
N GLN A 392 -13.01 33.98 -1.24
CA GLN A 392 -11.75 34.69 -1.00
C GLN A 392 -10.73 33.82 -0.26
N GLN A 393 -11.15 33.15 0.83
CA GLN A 393 -10.26 32.30 1.62
C GLN A 393 -9.83 31.04 0.85
N ALA A 394 -10.72 30.46 0.03
CA ALA A 394 -10.38 29.34 -0.84
C ALA A 394 -9.31 29.73 -1.86
N LEU A 395 -9.46 30.89 -2.51
CA LEU A 395 -8.47 31.39 -3.46
C LEU A 395 -7.12 31.67 -2.77
N ASP A 396 -7.14 32.27 -1.58
CA ASP A 396 -5.94 32.57 -0.81
C ASP A 396 -5.21 31.26 -0.39
N MET A 397 -5.95 30.22 -0.01
CA MET A 397 -5.39 28.90 0.30
C MET A 397 -4.71 28.26 -0.92
N TYR A 398 -5.32 28.34 -2.11
CA TYR A 398 -4.67 27.86 -3.34
C TYR A 398 -3.42 28.66 -3.72
N GLN A 399 -3.43 29.98 -3.50
CA GLN A 399 -2.24 30.80 -3.71
C GLN A 399 -1.12 30.47 -2.73
N GLU A 400 -1.44 30.21 -1.46
CA GLU A 400 -0.48 29.74 -0.46
C GLU A 400 0.09 28.37 -0.84
N PHE A 401 -0.78 27.44 -1.27
CA PHE A 401 -0.36 26.14 -1.78
C PHE A 401 0.64 26.26 -2.94
N LEU A 402 0.37 27.12 -3.93
CA LEU A 402 1.28 27.32 -5.07
C LEU A 402 2.64 27.92 -4.66
N LYS A 403 2.69 28.71 -3.58
CA LYS A 403 3.94 29.23 -3.04
C LYS A 403 4.75 28.15 -2.33
N GLU A 404 4.06 27.24 -1.65
CA GLU A 404 4.70 26.16 -0.89
C GLU A 404 5.13 24.98 -1.78
N PHE A 405 4.30 24.58 -2.74
CA PHE A 405 4.49 23.41 -3.60
C PHE A 405 4.67 23.80 -5.08
N THR A 406 5.77 24.50 -5.37
CA THR A 406 6.05 25.06 -6.71
C THR A 406 6.15 24.01 -7.83
N ASN A 407 6.50 22.77 -7.50
CA ASN A 407 6.65 21.66 -8.44
C ASN A 407 5.51 20.63 -8.35
N TYR A 408 4.33 21.04 -7.88
CA TYR A 408 3.19 20.13 -7.76
C TYR A 408 2.80 19.53 -9.13
N PRO A 409 2.67 18.20 -9.30
CA PRO A 409 2.50 17.61 -10.63
C PRO A 409 1.22 18.00 -11.38
N ALA A 410 0.18 18.47 -10.68
CA ALA A 410 -1.12 18.81 -11.28
C ALA A 410 -1.46 20.32 -11.25
N LEU A 411 -0.48 21.18 -11.53
CA LEU A 411 -0.67 22.65 -11.56
C LEU A 411 -1.86 23.09 -12.44
N LEU A 412 -2.05 22.47 -13.61
CA LEU A 412 -3.14 22.82 -14.53
C LEU A 412 -4.51 22.69 -13.84
N SER A 413 -4.76 21.54 -13.19
CA SER A 413 -6.02 21.29 -12.48
C SER A 413 -6.25 22.29 -11.33
N LEU A 414 -5.17 22.73 -10.69
CA LEU A 414 -5.25 23.70 -9.60
C LEU A 414 -5.66 25.08 -10.12
N TYR A 415 -5.02 25.55 -11.20
CA TYR A 415 -5.39 26.81 -11.84
C TYR A 415 -6.83 26.79 -12.37
N GLN A 416 -7.28 25.66 -12.94
CA GLN A 416 -8.67 25.49 -13.38
C GLN A 416 -9.67 25.61 -12.21
N ARG A 417 -9.31 25.17 -11.00
CA ARG A 417 -10.14 25.36 -9.80
C ARG A 417 -10.10 26.79 -9.26
N MET A 418 -8.96 27.47 -9.41
CA MET A 418 -8.80 28.88 -8.97
C MET A 418 -9.53 29.87 -9.87
N LEU A 419 -9.60 29.61 -11.18
CA LEU A 419 -10.20 30.52 -12.16
C LEU A 419 -11.63 30.96 -11.81
N PRO A 420 -12.61 30.06 -11.57
CA PRO A 420 -13.96 30.48 -11.21
C PRO A 420 -14.01 31.26 -9.90
N LEU A 421 -13.14 30.95 -8.93
CA LEU A 421 -13.04 31.72 -7.68
C LEU A 421 -12.59 33.16 -7.94
N ALA A 422 -11.57 33.35 -8.80
CA ALA A 422 -11.05 34.68 -9.13
C ALA A 422 -12.06 35.51 -9.96
N GLN A 423 -12.80 34.85 -10.86
CA GLN A 423 -13.87 35.47 -11.65
C GLN A 423 -15.02 35.94 -10.75
N ASP A 424 -15.52 35.08 -9.86
CA ASP A 424 -16.59 35.41 -8.91
C ASP A 424 -16.22 36.59 -7.99
N LEU A 425 -14.92 36.73 -7.66
CA LEU A 425 -14.39 37.80 -6.81
C LEU A 425 -14.03 39.08 -7.59
N ASN A 426 -14.25 39.12 -8.91
CA ASN A 426 -13.86 40.22 -9.79
C ASN A 426 -12.37 40.60 -9.69
N LYS A 427 -11.47 39.62 -9.48
CA LYS A 427 -10.02 39.84 -9.43
C LYS A 427 -9.40 39.81 -10.82
N THR A 428 -9.67 40.82 -11.64
CA THR A 428 -9.31 40.86 -13.08
C THR A 428 -7.83 40.54 -13.35
N THR A 429 -6.91 41.13 -12.59
CA THR A 429 -5.46 40.86 -12.74
C THR A 429 -5.12 39.39 -12.47
N GLU A 430 -5.80 38.78 -11.49
CA GLU A 430 -5.58 37.40 -11.11
C GLU A 430 -6.17 36.43 -12.13
N VAL A 431 -7.34 36.76 -12.68
CA VAL A 431 -7.98 36.01 -13.78
C VAL A 431 -7.04 35.93 -14.98
N VAL A 432 -6.52 37.07 -15.45
CA VAL A 432 -5.57 37.12 -16.58
C VAL A 432 -4.32 36.28 -16.31
N ARG A 433 -3.80 36.32 -15.08
CA ARG A 433 -2.63 35.50 -14.70
C ARG A 433 -2.95 34.01 -14.73
N ILE A 434 -4.09 33.61 -14.16
CA ILE A 434 -4.51 32.21 -14.10
C ILE A 434 -4.79 31.67 -15.51
N GLU A 435 -5.49 32.42 -16.37
CA GLU A 435 -5.76 32.05 -17.76
C GLU A 435 -4.47 31.80 -18.55
N LYS A 436 -3.47 32.67 -18.38
CA LYS A 436 -2.15 32.49 -19.00
C LYS A 436 -1.44 31.21 -18.54
N GLU A 437 -1.53 30.87 -17.26
CA GLU A 437 -0.97 29.63 -16.74
C GLU A 437 -1.71 28.39 -17.23
N ILE A 438 -3.04 28.46 -17.34
CA ILE A 438 -3.86 27.39 -17.94
C ILE A 438 -3.44 27.19 -19.40
N GLU A 439 -3.32 28.25 -20.19
CA GLU A 439 -2.87 28.17 -21.59
C GLU A 439 -1.47 27.55 -21.69
N ARG A 440 -0.52 28.02 -20.88
CA ARG A 440 0.86 27.51 -20.84
C ARG A 440 0.94 26.02 -20.51
N LEU A 441 0.10 25.56 -19.59
CA LEU A 441 0.12 24.18 -19.09
C LEU A 441 -0.80 23.24 -19.87
N SER A 442 -1.69 23.77 -20.69
CA SER A 442 -2.59 22.95 -21.51
C SER A 442 -1.80 22.26 -22.62
N PRO A 443 -2.05 20.97 -22.88
CA PRO A 443 -1.42 20.28 -23.99
C PRO A 443 -1.78 20.97 -25.29
N HIS A 444 -0.77 21.45 -26.02
CA HIS A 444 -0.98 22.01 -27.35
C HIS A 444 -1.19 20.84 -28.31
N ALA A 445 -2.23 20.90 -29.14
CA ALA A 445 -2.41 19.90 -30.19
C ALA A 445 -1.15 19.89 -31.07
N GLU A 446 -0.44 18.75 -31.12
CA GLU A 446 0.56 18.51 -32.15
C GLU A 446 -0.15 18.65 -33.50
N LYS A 447 0.31 19.62 -34.31
CA LYS A 447 -0.19 19.85 -35.66
C LYS A 447 0.35 18.84 -36.64
#